data_AF-A0A8J2ZTH6-F1
#
_entry.id   AF-A0A8J2ZTH6-F1
#
_cell.length_a   1.000
_cell.length_b   1.000
_cell.length_c   1.000
_cell.angle_alpha   90.00
_cell.angle_beta   90.00
_cell.angle_gamma   90.00
#
_symmetry.space_group_name_H-M   'P 1'
#
loop_
_entity.id
_entity.type
_entity.pdbx_description
1 polymer ?
#
loop_
_entity_poly.entity_id
_entity_poly.type
_entity_poly.pdbx_seq_one_letter_code
_entity_poly.pdbx_strand_id
1 'polypeptide(L)'
;MSGPGLKNAFSHAAIHEAALNEAIELNELLLQLWKKGDLEKGKEVAYIAVEHWESRTLKHADAEESGLYKELAEEFPQLKSEIIALTRDHDTMRFLVKELKELLAKDGFNEEVMARFHALVHVDMFHNQEEERILQGHE
;
A
#
# COMPACT_ATOMS: atom_id res chain seq x y z
N MET A 1 -13.78 5.50 -16.56
CA MET A 1 -12.79 4.82 -17.41
C MET A 1 -11.45 4.99 -16.75
N SER A 2 -10.77 3.88 -16.50
CA SER A 2 -9.42 3.85 -15.94
C SER A 2 -8.43 4.55 -16.87
N GLY A 3 -7.44 5.25 -16.31
CA GLY A 3 -6.38 5.88 -17.11
C GLY A 3 -5.49 4.85 -17.83
N PRO A 4 -4.83 5.21 -18.94
CA PRO A 4 -4.01 4.26 -19.72
C PRO A 4 -2.89 3.58 -18.91
N GLY A 5 -2.31 4.29 -17.93
CA GLY A 5 -1.25 3.76 -17.08
C GLY A 5 -1.69 2.66 -16.11
N LEU A 6 -2.98 2.61 -15.75
CA LEU A 6 -3.54 1.55 -14.88
C LEU A 6 -3.72 0.23 -15.63
N LYS A 7 -3.94 0.28 -16.95
CA LYS A 7 -4.26 -0.90 -17.76
C LYS A 7 -3.03 -1.60 -18.33
N ASN A 8 -1.96 -0.85 -18.57
CA ASN A 8 -0.72 -1.42 -19.09
C ASN A 8 0.06 -2.05 -17.94
N ALA A 9 0.28 -3.37 -17.97
CA ALA A 9 0.87 -4.11 -16.86
C ALA A 9 2.27 -3.61 -16.51
N PHE A 10 3.06 -3.21 -17.51
CA PHE A 10 4.39 -2.64 -17.27
C PHE A 10 4.35 -1.30 -16.53
N SER A 11 3.49 -0.39 -16.98
CA SER A 11 3.32 0.93 -16.34
C SER A 11 2.74 0.80 -14.94
N HIS A 12 1.83 -0.15 -14.75
CA HIS A 12 1.21 -0.45 -13.47
C HIS A 12 2.25 -0.99 -12.47
N ALA A 13 3.01 -2.02 -12.85
CA ALA A 13 4.09 -2.58 -12.03
C ALA A 13 5.15 -1.53 -11.67
N ALA A 14 5.49 -0.61 -12.57
CA ALA A 14 6.43 0.48 -12.28
C ALA A 14 5.92 1.45 -11.20
N ILE A 15 4.59 1.68 -11.12
CA ILE A 15 3.99 2.49 -10.06
C ILE A 15 4.07 1.76 -8.71
N HIS A 16 3.76 0.46 -8.69
CA HIS A 16 3.89 -0.39 -7.50
C HIS A 16 5.32 -0.44 -6.98
N GLU A 17 6.29 -0.75 -7.85
CA GLU A 17 7.69 -0.83 -7.50
C GLU A 17 8.20 0.49 -6.89
N ALA A 18 7.85 1.63 -7.50
CA ALA A 18 8.25 2.93 -6.99
C ALA A 18 7.66 3.21 -5.61
N ALA A 19 6.35 3.01 -5.42
CA ALA A 19 5.69 3.25 -4.14
C ALA A 19 6.21 2.31 -3.04
N LEU A 20 6.34 1.02 -3.33
CA LEU A 20 6.81 0.02 -2.37
C LEU A 20 8.26 0.28 -1.93
N ASN A 21 9.16 0.62 -2.87
CA ASN A 21 10.55 0.93 -2.55
C ASN A 21 10.65 2.17 -1.65
N GLU A 22 9.91 3.24 -1.96
CA GLU A 22 9.83 4.44 -1.11
C GLU A 22 9.34 4.10 0.32
N ALA A 23 8.32 3.23 0.44
CA ALA A 23 7.81 2.79 1.73
C ALA A 23 8.82 1.94 2.53
N ILE A 24 9.60 1.09 1.86
CA ILE A 24 10.69 0.31 2.47
C ILE A 24 11.78 1.24 3.00
N GLU A 25 12.21 2.25 2.23
CA GLU A 25 13.20 3.22 2.65
C GLU A 25 12.73 4.03 3.89
N LEU A 26 11.45 4.40 3.93
CA LEU A 26 10.85 5.05 5.10
C LEU A 26 10.88 4.13 6.34
N ASN A 27 10.59 2.84 6.18
CA ASN A 27 10.68 1.86 7.27
C ASN A 27 12.12 1.71 7.79
N GLU A 28 13.11 1.69 6.90
CA GLU A 28 14.53 1.64 7.29
C GLU A 28 14.93 2.89 8.08
N LEU A 29 14.49 4.07 7.67
CA LEU A 29 14.74 5.32 8.38
C LEU A 29 14.10 5.30 9.79
N LEU A 30 12.84 4.85 9.89
CA LEU A 30 12.15 4.70 11.18
C LEU A 30 12.90 3.74 12.12
N LEU A 31 13.38 2.61 11.60
CA LEU A 31 14.17 1.65 12.37
C LEU A 31 15.49 2.27 12.86
N GLN A 32 16.15 3.08 12.04
CA GLN A 32 17.37 3.79 12.45
C GLN A 32 17.10 4.80 13.57
N LEU A 33 15.99 5.55 13.49
CA LEU A 33 15.58 6.51 14.51
C LEU A 33 15.23 5.82 15.82
N TRP A 34 14.50 4.70 15.76
CA TRP A 34 14.20 3.85 16.90
C TRP A 34 15.48 3.36 17.60
N LYS A 35 16.42 2.80 16.85
CA LYS A 35 17.71 2.32 17.39
C LYS A 35 18.55 3.42 18.04
N LYS A 36 18.41 4.67 17.58
CA LYS A 36 19.08 5.84 18.16
C LYS A 36 18.33 6.42 19.37
N GLY A 37 17.11 5.96 19.65
CA GLY A 37 16.25 6.52 20.69
C GLY A 37 15.68 7.90 20.34
N ASP A 38 15.72 8.31 19.07
CA ASP A 38 15.23 9.62 18.62
C ASP A 38 13.73 9.54 18.30
N LEU A 39 12.92 9.43 19.37
CA LEU A 39 11.49 9.14 19.26
C LEU A 39 10.67 10.30 18.69
N GLU A 40 11.05 11.54 18.98
CA GLU A 40 10.37 12.72 18.42
C GLU A 40 10.60 12.81 16.91
N LYS A 41 11.84 12.62 16.45
CA LYS A 41 12.10 12.59 15.01
C LYS A 41 11.46 11.37 14.35
N GLY A 42 11.47 10.22 15.03
CA GLY A 42 10.76 9.02 14.58
C GLY A 42 9.27 9.27 14.38
N LYS A 43 8.63 10.02 15.29
CA LYS A 43 7.21 10.42 15.17
C LYS A 43 6.95 11.31 13.96
N GLU A 44 7.81 12.31 13.71
CA GLU A 44 7.70 13.15 12.50
C GLU A 44 7.80 12.32 11.22
N VAL A 45 8.80 11.45 11.12
CA VAL A 45 9.00 10.57 9.96
C VAL A 45 7.85 9.57 9.83
N ALA A 46 7.27 9.10 10.92
CA ALA A 46 6.14 8.19 10.88
C ALA A 46 4.90 8.86 10.28
N TYR A 47 4.65 10.14 10.56
CA TYR A 47 3.57 10.88 9.89
C TYR A 47 3.83 11.05 8.39
N ILE A 48 5.08 11.28 7.99
CA ILE A 48 5.48 11.33 6.57
C ILE A 48 5.23 9.98 5.90
N ALA A 49 5.57 8.88 6.57
CA ALA A 49 5.30 7.53 6.06
C ALA A 49 3.80 7.27 5.92
N VAL A 50 2.97 7.69 6.89
CA VAL A 50 1.50 7.62 6.76
C VAL A 50 1.01 8.41 5.55
N GLU A 51 1.48 9.64 5.36
CA GLU A 51 1.09 10.48 4.22
C GLU A 51 1.50 9.86 2.88
N HIS A 52 2.67 9.21 2.83
CA HIS A 52 3.11 8.45 1.67
C HIS A 52 2.11 7.33 1.33
N TRP A 53 1.74 6.47 2.29
CA TRP A 53 0.75 5.41 2.08
C TRP A 53 -0.61 5.95 1.61
N GLU A 54 -1.10 7.04 2.21
CA GLU A 54 -2.39 7.65 1.86
C GLU A 54 -2.37 8.28 0.45
N SER A 55 -1.28 8.96 0.08
CA SER A 55 -1.20 9.73 -1.16
C SER A 55 -0.74 8.92 -2.37
N ARG A 56 -0.09 7.77 -2.15
CA ARG A 56 0.47 6.89 -3.18
C ARG A 56 -0.36 5.62 -3.30
N THR A 57 -0.14 4.64 -2.43
CA THR A 57 -0.74 3.31 -2.52
C THR A 57 -2.27 3.36 -2.39
N LEU A 58 -2.81 3.96 -1.33
CA LEU A 58 -4.27 3.96 -1.12
C LEU A 58 -5.01 4.79 -2.17
N LYS A 59 -4.40 5.84 -2.69
CA LYS A 59 -4.96 6.63 -3.79
C LYS A 59 -4.96 5.84 -5.11
N HIS A 60 -3.95 5.01 -5.34
CA HIS A 60 -3.86 4.11 -6.49
C HIS A 60 -4.91 3.00 -6.38
N ALA A 61 -5.03 2.37 -5.20
CA ALA A 61 -6.09 1.42 -4.85
C ALA A 61 -7.51 1.97 -5.14
N ASP A 62 -7.79 3.21 -4.76
CA ASP A 62 -9.09 3.84 -5.05
C ASP A 62 -9.35 3.96 -6.57
N ALA A 63 -8.31 4.21 -7.37
CA ALA A 63 -8.42 4.30 -8.82
C ALA A 63 -8.65 2.93 -9.47
N GLU A 64 -8.04 1.87 -8.93
CA GLU A 64 -8.23 0.50 -9.38
C GLU A 64 -9.65 0.01 -9.07
N GLU A 65 -10.08 0.14 -7.82
CA GLU A 65 -11.40 -0.29 -7.38
C GLU A 65 -12.53 0.46 -8.10
N SER A 66 -12.35 1.77 -8.32
CA SER A 66 -13.37 2.59 -8.97
C SER A 66 -13.43 2.38 -10.49
N GLY A 67 -12.35 1.89 -11.09
CA GLY A 67 -12.18 1.73 -12.53
C GLY A 67 -11.74 0.32 -12.94
N LEU A 68 -10.44 0.03 -12.80
CA LEU A 68 -9.77 -1.14 -13.38
C LEU A 68 -10.47 -2.45 -12.99
N TYR A 69 -10.76 -2.64 -11.70
CA TYR A 69 -11.38 -3.86 -11.19
C TYR A 69 -12.80 -4.06 -11.69
N LYS A 70 -13.57 -2.99 -11.88
CA LYS A 70 -14.91 -3.09 -12.47
C LYS A 70 -14.83 -3.54 -13.92
N GLU A 71 -13.92 -2.93 -14.68
CA GLU A 71 -13.70 -3.26 -16.09
C GLU A 71 -13.23 -4.72 -16.24
N LEU A 72 -12.28 -5.18 -15.42
CA LEU A 72 -11.81 -6.56 -15.41
C LEU A 72 -12.89 -7.56 -15.00
N ALA A 73 -13.73 -7.25 -14.00
CA ALA A 73 -14.81 -8.12 -13.56
C ALA A 73 -15.93 -8.25 -14.61
N GLU A 74 -16.16 -7.20 -15.40
CA GLU A 74 -17.12 -7.20 -16.51
C GLU A 74 -16.59 -8.00 -17.71
N GLU A 75 -15.31 -7.82 -18.07
CA GLU A 75 -14.69 -8.49 -19.20
C GLU A 75 -14.35 -9.95 -18.93
N PHE A 76 -13.90 -10.24 -17.71
CA PHE A 76 -13.43 -11.56 -17.26
C PHE A 76 -14.14 -11.99 -15.96
N PRO A 77 -15.42 -12.43 -16.03
CA PRO A 77 -16.20 -12.79 -14.83
C PRO A 77 -15.56 -13.86 -13.94
N GLN A 78 -14.64 -14.67 -14.48
CA GLN A 78 -13.87 -15.65 -13.72
C GLN A 78 -12.94 -15.03 -12.67
N LEU A 79 -12.48 -13.78 -12.87
CA LEU A 79 -11.56 -13.08 -11.96
C LEU A 79 -12.25 -12.48 -10.73
N LYS A 80 -13.56 -12.67 -10.59
CA LYS A 80 -14.35 -12.02 -9.54
C LYS A 80 -13.85 -12.36 -8.13
N SER A 81 -13.39 -13.59 -7.91
CA SER A 81 -12.91 -14.01 -6.58
C SER A 81 -11.58 -13.34 -6.24
N GLU A 82 -10.70 -13.25 -7.22
CA GLU A 82 -9.39 -12.61 -7.14
C GLU A 82 -9.53 -11.11 -6.90
N ILE A 83 -10.42 -10.43 -7.64
CA ILE A 83 -10.70 -9.00 -7.44
C ILE A 83 -11.25 -8.72 -6.04
N ILE A 84 -12.09 -9.59 -5.50
CA ILE A 84 -12.56 -9.48 -4.11
C ILE A 84 -11.39 -9.61 -3.13
N ALA A 85 -10.43 -10.50 -3.38
CA ALA A 85 -9.25 -10.66 -2.55
C ALA A 85 -8.33 -9.43 -2.61
N LEU A 86 -8.05 -8.90 -3.81
CA LEU A 86 -7.27 -7.67 -3.99
C LEU A 86 -7.90 -6.48 -3.26
N THR A 87 -9.22 -6.29 -3.41
CA THR A 87 -9.97 -5.25 -2.69
C THR A 87 -9.87 -5.43 -1.16
N ARG A 88 -9.83 -6.69 -0.70
CA ARG A 88 -9.68 -6.99 0.73
C ARG A 88 -8.28 -6.64 1.26
N ASP A 89 -7.26 -6.78 0.44
CA ASP A 89 -5.90 -6.35 0.79
C ASP A 89 -5.83 -4.83 0.92
N HIS A 90 -6.47 -4.09 0.01
CA HIS A 90 -6.62 -2.62 0.15
C HIS A 90 -7.30 -2.23 1.45
N ASP A 91 -8.41 -2.89 1.81
CA ASP A 91 -9.09 -2.64 3.08
C ASP A 91 -8.16 -2.92 4.27
N THR A 92 -7.38 -3.98 4.21
CA THR A 92 -6.39 -4.34 5.25
C THR A 92 -5.36 -3.23 5.41
N MET A 93 -4.84 -2.68 4.30
CA MET A 93 -3.93 -1.54 4.33
C MET A 93 -4.61 -0.28 4.90
N ARG A 94 -5.86 0.02 4.53
CA ARG A 94 -6.63 1.13 5.11
C ARG A 94 -6.80 0.99 6.62
N PHE A 95 -7.07 -0.23 7.11
CA PHE A 95 -7.16 -0.49 8.55
C PHE A 95 -5.83 -0.23 9.27
N LEU A 96 -4.72 -0.74 8.72
CA LEU A 96 -3.39 -0.53 9.30
C LEU A 96 -2.99 0.95 9.33
N VAL A 97 -3.24 1.70 8.25
CA VAL A 97 -2.98 3.15 8.20
C VAL A 97 -3.82 3.90 9.25
N LYS A 98 -5.09 3.52 9.41
CA LYS A 98 -5.94 4.10 10.46
C LYS A 98 -5.39 3.80 11.86
N GLU A 99 -5.04 2.54 12.14
CA GLU A 99 -4.43 2.15 13.42
C GLU A 99 -3.12 2.91 13.70
N LEU A 100 -2.27 3.08 12.69
CA LEU A 100 -1.02 3.85 12.80
C LEU A 100 -1.28 5.28 13.26
N LYS A 101 -2.27 5.96 12.68
CA LYS A 101 -2.64 7.33 13.05
C LYS A 101 -3.13 7.41 14.50
N GLU A 102 -3.93 6.44 14.91
CA GLU A 102 -4.44 6.35 16.29
C GLU A 102 -3.30 6.08 17.30
N LEU A 103 -2.41 5.14 16.99
CA LEU A 103 -1.23 4.82 17.81
C LEU A 103 -0.28 6.01 17.91
N LEU A 104 0.04 6.67 16.80
CA LEU A 104 0.93 7.85 16.77
C LEU A 104 0.36 9.04 17.55
N ALA A 105 -0.95 9.24 17.50
CA ALA A 105 -1.62 10.31 18.23
C ALA A 105 -1.63 10.05 19.74
N LYS A 106 -1.85 8.79 20.14
CA LYS A 106 -2.01 8.39 21.54
C LYS A 106 -0.69 8.12 22.25
N ASP A 107 0.15 7.27 21.66
CA ASP A 107 1.31 6.65 22.29
C ASP A 107 2.64 7.10 21.66
N GLY A 108 2.57 7.91 20.59
CA GLY A 108 3.75 8.40 19.87
C GLY A 108 4.44 7.31 19.05
N PHE A 109 5.70 7.54 18.67
CA PHE A 109 6.48 6.55 17.93
C PHE A 109 7.02 5.48 18.89
N ASN A 110 6.65 4.23 18.64
CA ASN A 110 7.01 3.08 19.45
C ASN A 110 7.14 1.80 18.60
N GLU A 111 7.46 0.68 19.25
CA GLU A 111 7.63 -0.62 18.59
C GLU A 111 6.35 -1.10 17.87
N GLU A 112 5.16 -0.87 18.45
CA GLU A 112 3.88 -1.25 17.83
C GLU A 112 3.64 -0.48 16.53
N VAL A 113 4.01 0.81 16.48
CA VAL A 113 3.97 1.62 15.25
C VAL A 113 4.90 1.03 14.19
N MET A 114 6.14 0.67 14.54
CA MET A 114 7.06 0.02 13.60
C MET A 114 6.50 -1.31 13.08
N ALA A 115 5.89 -2.11 13.94
CA ALA A 115 5.30 -3.39 13.55
C ALA A 115 4.19 -3.22 12.49
N ARG A 116 3.36 -2.17 12.60
CA ARG A 116 2.30 -1.89 11.61
C ARG A 116 2.88 -1.44 10.27
N PHE A 117 3.94 -0.63 10.28
CA PHE A 117 4.62 -0.24 9.06
C PHE A 117 5.27 -1.42 8.32
N HIS A 118 5.88 -2.35 9.04
CA HIS A 118 6.38 -3.59 8.43
C HIS A 118 5.24 -4.47 7.89
N ALA A 119 4.12 -4.54 8.62
CA ALA A 119 2.94 -5.26 8.13
C ALA A 119 2.39 -4.66 6.83
N LEU A 120 2.31 -3.32 6.72
CA LEU A 120 1.89 -2.64 5.49
C LEU A 120 2.75 -3.04 4.29
N VAL A 121 4.08 -2.95 4.42
CA VAL A 121 5.01 -3.35 3.35
C VAL A 121 4.79 -4.80 2.91
N HIS A 122 4.57 -5.72 3.85
CA HIS A 122 4.35 -7.11 3.50
C HIS A 122 3.01 -7.36 2.81
N VAL A 123 1.93 -6.71 3.27
CA VAL A 123 0.61 -6.81 2.64
C VAL A 123 0.70 -6.25 1.20
N ASP A 124 1.26 -5.06 1.04
CA ASP A 124 1.41 -4.40 -0.26
C ASP A 124 2.27 -5.23 -1.23
N MET A 125 3.38 -5.79 -0.76
CA MET A 125 4.23 -6.65 -1.58
C MET A 125 3.48 -7.89 -2.11
N PHE A 126 2.67 -8.57 -1.28
CA PHE A 126 1.91 -9.74 -1.73
C PHE A 126 0.73 -9.35 -2.62
N HIS A 127 0.09 -8.22 -2.33
CA HIS A 127 -0.95 -7.64 -3.15
C HIS A 127 -0.44 -7.35 -4.56
N ASN A 128 0.66 -6.58 -4.67
CA ASN A 128 1.28 -6.20 -5.95
C ASN A 128 1.65 -7.44 -6.79
N GLN A 129 2.21 -8.48 -6.15
CA GLN A 129 2.56 -9.74 -6.84
C GLN A 129 1.34 -10.41 -7.48
N GLU A 130 0.21 -10.44 -6.78
CA GLU A 130 -0.99 -11.11 -7.26
C GLU A 130 -1.73 -10.28 -8.31
N GLU A 131 -1.82 -8.97 -8.11
CA GLU A 131 -2.42 -8.07 -9.09
C GLU A 131 -1.65 -8.06 -10.41
N GLU A 132 -0.31 -7.93 -10.36
CA GLU A 132 0.52 -7.94 -11.55
C GLU A 132 0.43 -9.28 -12.31
N ARG A 133 0.32 -10.41 -11.59
CA ARG A 133 0.10 -11.73 -12.19
C ARG A 133 -1.23 -11.77 -12.95
N ILE A 134 -2.28 -11.18 -12.41
CA ILE A 134 -3.60 -11.11 -13.05
C ILE A 134 -3.52 -10.24 -14.30
N LEU A 135 -2.92 -9.05 -14.21
CA LEU A 135 -2.82 -8.11 -15.33
C LEU A 135 -1.99 -8.67 -16.49
N GLN A 136 -0.83 -9.28 -16.21
CA GLN A 136 0.01 -9.91 -17.25
C GLN A 136 -0.71 -11.08 -17.97
N GLY A 137 -1.64 -11.74 -17.30
CA GLY A 137 -2.42 -12.84 -17.87
C GLY A 137 -3.57 -12.38 -18.79
N HIS A 138 -3.90 -11.08 -18.80
CA HIS A 138 -5.08 -10.52 -19.46
C HIS A 138 -4.77 -9.22 -20.23
N GLU A 139 -3.51 -9.03 -20.67
CA GLU A 139 -3.10 -7.99 -21.65
C GLU A 139 -3.51 -8.32 -23.10
#